data_AF-A0A246FG58-F1
#
_entry.id   AF-A0A246FG58-F1
#
_cell.length_a   1.000
_cell.length_b   1.000
_cell.length_c   1.000
_cell.angle_alpha   90.00
_cell.angle_beta   90.00
_cell.angle_gamma   90.00
#
_symmetry.space_group_name_H-M   'P 1'
#
loop_
_entity.id
_entity.type
_entity.pdbx_description
1 polymer ?
#
loop_
_entity_poly.entity_id
_entity_poly.type
_entity_poly.pdbx_seq_one_letter_code
_entity_poly.pdbx_strand_id
1 'polypeptide(L)'
;MVSFLMLCVVWVNHHRLLSQIGPITHAVFWLNANLLMWCSFVPFPTALLGDYLTNPLSAGVFGGVMAGMSLSFTLIRLHVQRRPDLLTAGVDLTRFVRTSRQSLFFGPLLYALGAAATLISPWLALAVFGFVPGYFICFNSQPAQAGPHPGDGGAAAAR
;
A
#
# COMPACT_ATOMS: atom_id res chain seq x y z
N MET A 1 4.54 -4.29 19.94
CA MET A 1 3.57 -3.19 19.69
C MET A 1 3.71 -2.61 18.29
N VAL A 2 4.92 -2.20 17.87
CA VAL A 2 5.16 -1.62 16.53
C VAL A 2 4.79 -2.57 15.38
N SER A 3 5.14 -3.86 15.48
CA SER A 3 4.75 -4.90 14.51
C SER A 3 3.24 -5.03 14.33
N PHE A 4 2.49 -4.97 15.43
CA PHE A 4 1.02 -5.05 15.41
C PHE A 4 0.40 -3.86 14.68
N LEU A 5 0.85 -2.64 14.99
CA LEU A 5 0.38 -1.42 14.31
C LEU A 5 0.69 -1.44 12.81
N MET A 6 1.88 -1.91 12.42
CA MET A 6 2.21 -2.07 11.00
C MET A 6 1.30 -3.09 10.30
N LEU A 7 1.05 -4.23 10.94
CA LEU A 7 0.12 -5.24 10.41
C LEU A 7 -1.28 -4.64 10.25
N CYS A 8 -1.78 -3.86 11.21
CA CYS A 8 -3.08 -3.18 11.09
C CYS A 8 -3.13 -2.22 9.89
N VAL A 9 -2.09 -1.41 9.67
CA VAL A 9 -2.01 -0.49 8.52
C VAL A 9 -2.04 -1.25 7.20
N VAL A 10 -1.24 -2.32 7.10
CA VAL A 10 -1.20 -3.19 5.92
C VAL A 10 -2.57 -3.80 5.66
N TRP A 11 -3.26 -4.23 6.71
CA TRP A 11 -4.58 -4.85 6.61
C TRP A 11 -5.67 -3.86 6.16
N VAL A 12 -5.63 -2.63 6.65
CA VAL A 12 -6.50 -1.54 6.16
C VAL A 12 -6.25 -1.27 4.67
N ASN A 13 -4.99 -1.20 4.25
CA ASN A 13 -4.64 -0.98 2.84
C ASN A 13 -5.09 -2.16 1.95
N HIS A 14 -4.99 -3.39 2.46
CA HIS A 14 -5.45 -4.59 1.80
C HIS A 14 -6.96 -4.62 1.62
N HIS A 15 -7.73 -4.40 2.68
CA HIS A 15 -9.19 -4.36 2.60
C HIS A 15 -9.68 -3.28 1.65
N ARG A 16 -9.06 -2.09 1.64
CA ARG A 16 -9.38 -1.02 0.69
C ARG A 16 -9.08 -1.39 -0.77
N LEU A 17 -8.00 -2.14 -1.01
CA LEU A 17 -7.66 -2.59 -2.36
C LEU A 17 -8.63 -3.69 -2.82
N LEU A 18 -8.91 -4.68 -1.97
CA LEU A 18 -9.83 -5.75 -2.31
C LEU A 18 -11.28 -5.25 -2.46
N SER A 19 -11.72 -4.24 -1.70
CA SER A 19 -13.07 -3.67 -1.85
C SER A 19 -13.30 -2.97 -3.19
N GLN A 20 -12.23 -2.67 -3.94
CA GLN A 20 -12.30 -2.09 -5.28
C GLN A 20 -12.35 -3.17 -6.37
N ILE A 21 -12.06 -4.43 -6.01
CA ILE A 21 -12.03 -5.59 -6.91
C ILE A 21 -13.33 -6.37 -6.73
N GLY A 22 -14.12 -6.52 -7.77
CA GLY A 22 -15.38 -7.27 -7.73
C GLY A 22 -15.14 -8.78 -7.74
N PRO A 23 -14.55 -9.37 -8.80
CA PRO A 23 -14.29 -10.81 -8.87
C PRO A 23 -12.89 -11.15 -8.34
N ILE A 24 -12.83 -12.02 -7.33
CA ILE A 24 -11.57 -12.63 -6.89
C ILE A 24 -11.19 -13.74 -7.87
N THR A 25 -10.29 -13.41 -8.80
CA THR A 25 -9.73 -14.39 -9.74
C THR A 25 -8.59 -15.19 -9.11
N HIS A 26 -8.27 -16.35 -9.68
CA HIS A 26 -7.14 -17.19 -9.22
C HIS A 26 -5.80 -16.42 -9.19
N ALA A 27 -5.58 -15.52 -10.15
CA ALA A 27 -4.39 -14.67 -10.16
C ALA A 27 -4.34 -13.69 -8.97
N VAL A 28 -5.47 -13.05 -8.62
CA VAL A 28 -5.57 -12.18 -7.44
C VAL A 28 -5.33 -12.97 -6.16
N PHE A 29 -5.81 -14.20 -6.08
CA PHE A 29 -5.55 -15.10 -4.95
C PHE A 29 -4.05 -15.38 -4.76
N TRP A 30 -3.31 -15.75 -5.81
CA TRP A 30 -1.87 -16.01 -5.71
C TRP A 30 -1.06 -14.76 -5.38
N LEU A 31 -1.43 -13.60 -5.93
CA LEU A 31 -0.81 -12.33 -5.57
C LEU A 31 -1.08 -11.95 -4.11
N ASN A 32 -2.27 -12.28 -3.60
CA ASN A 32 -2.59 -12.15 -2.19
C ASN A 32 -1.80 -13.12 -1.32
N ALA A 33 -1.63 -14.37 -1.74
CA ALA A 33 -0.79 -15.34 -1.04
C ALA A 33 0.67 -14.85 -0.93
N ASN A 34 1.20 -14.23 -1.98
CA ASN A 34 2.52 -13.58 -1.93
C ASN A 34 2.56 -12.45 -0.89
N LEU A 35 1.54 -11.61 -0.79
CA LEU A 35 1.45 -10.59 0.27
C LEU A 35 1.45 -11.22 1.66
N LEU A 36 0.67 -12.28 1.86
CA LEU A 36 0.58 -12.99 3.15
C LEU A 36 1.90 -13.66 3.53
N MET A 37 2.65 -14.19 2.55
CA MET A 37 4.00 -14.71 2.75
C MET A 37 4.91 -13.60 3.32
N TRP A 38 4.89 -12.39 2.76
CA TRP A 38 5.70 -11.30 3.32
C TRP A 38 5.20 -10.84 4.70
N CYS A 39 3.88 -10.85 4.93
CA CYS A 39 3.31 -10.50 6.23
C CYS A 39 3.76 -11.46 7.34
N SER A 40 3.90 -12.77 7.06
CA SER A 40 4.37 -13.73 8.05
C SER A 40 5.84 -13.54 8.42
N PHE A 41 6.63 -12.93 7.54
CA PHE A 41 8.02 -12.59 7.84
C PHE A 41 8.15 -11.35 8.75
N VAL A 42 7.21 -10.40 8.74
CA VAL A 42 7.26 -9.13 9.52
C VAL A 42 7.70 -9.25 11.00
N PRO A 43 7.24 -10.21 11.82
CA PRO A 43 7.67 -10.30 13.22
C PRO A 43 9.18 -10.49 13.40
N PHE A 44 9.83 -11.25 12.52
CA PHE A 44 11.27 -11.53 12.60
C PHE A 44 12.16 -10.29 12.45
N PRO A 45 12.12 -9.53 11.33
CA PRO A 45 12.92 -8.32 11.18
C PRO A 45 12.47 -7.22 12.14
N THR A 46 11.21 -7.20 12.59
CA THR A 46 10.77 -6.21 13.59
C THR A 46 11.41 -6.48 14.96
N ALA A 47 11.51 -7.74 15.37
CA ALA A 47 12.25 -8.12 16.59
C ALA A 47 13.75 -7.82 16.43
N LEU A 48 14.34 -8.23 15.30
CA LEU A 48 15.75 -8.00 14.98
C LEU A 48 16.11 -6.51 14.96
N LEU A 49 15.23 -5.66 14.44
CA LEU A 49 15.40 -4.21 14.43
C LEU A 49 15.27 -3.61 15.83
N GLY A 50 14.41 -4.18 16.70
CA GLY A 50 14.27 -3.76 18.10
C GLY A 50 15.53 -4.02 18.92
N ASP A 51 16.15 -5.19 18.72
CA ASP A 51 17.37 -5.58 19.45
C ASP A 51 18.64 -4.91 18.88
N TYR A 52 18.65 -4.59 17.58
CA TYR A 52 19.84 -4.08 16.88
C TYR A 52 19.53 -2.85 16.00
N LEU A 53 19.04 -1.77 16.63
CA LEU A 53 18.66 -0.51 15.98
C LEU A 53 19.78 0.13 15.12
N THR A 54 21.04 -0.08 15.49
CA THR A 54 22.21 0.51 14.80
C THR A 54 22.86 -0.43 13.79
N ASN A 55 22.39 -1.68 13.68
CA ASN A 55 22.97 -2.64 12.75
C ASN A 55 22.37 -2.48 11.34
N PRO A 56 23.20 -2.17 10.32
CA PRO A 56 22.72 -1.97 8.95
C PRO A 56 22.07 -3.23 8.35
N LEU A 57 22.48 -4.43 8.79
CA LEU A 57 21.90 -5.69 8.34
C LEU A 57 20.45 -5.82 8.83
N SER A 58 20.19 -5.53 10.10
CA SER A 58 18.84 -5.56 10.69
C SER A 58 17.89 -4.61 9.97
N ALA A 59 18.34 -3.38 9.70
CA ALA A 59 17.58 -2.40 8.94
C ALA A 59 17.37 -2.84 7.47
N GLY A 60 18.37 -3.47 6.85
CA GLY A 60 18.29 -4.00 5.49
C GLY A 60 17.26 -5.12 5.33
N VAL A 61 17.24 -6.10 6.25
CA VAL A 61 16.26 -7.19 6.25
C VAL A 61 14.85 -6.65 6.45
N PHE A 62 14.68 -5.69 7.37
CA PHE A 62 13.39 -5.01 7.57
C PHE A 62 12.93 -4.29 6.30
N GLY A 63 13.81 -3.50 5.68
CA GLY A 63 13.54 -2.82 4.42
C GLY A 63 13.18 -3.77 3.28
N GLY A 64 13.86 -4.90 3.17
CA GLY A 64 13.61 -5.93 2.17
C GLY A 64 12.22 -6.55 2.29
N VAL A 65 11.81 -6.90 3.53
CA VAL A 65 10.45 -7.43 3.78
C VAL A 65 9.38 -6.38 3.44
N MET A 66 9.57 -5.12 3.86
CA MET A 66 8.65 -4.04 3.52
C MET A 66 8.57 -3.76 2.02
N ALA A 67 9.69 -3.84 1.31
CA ALA A 67 9.75 -3.73 -0.15
C ALA A 67 8.98 -4.88 -0.83
N GLY A 68 9.12 -6.12 -0.34
CA GLY A 68 8.37 -7.29 -0.83
C GLY A 68 6.85 -7.15 -0.63
N MET A 69 6.43 -6.62 0.51
CA MET A 69 5.01 -6.29 0.77
C MET A 69 4.52 -5.23 -0.22
N SER A 70 5.27 -4.14 -0.39
CA SER A 70 4.93 -3.07 -1.32
C SER A 70 4.87 -3.55 -2.79
N LEU A 71 5.77 -4.46 -3.16
CA LEU A 71 5.78 -5.09 -4.47
C LEU A 71 4.53 -5.95 -4.69
N SER A 72 4.09 -6.69 -3.66
CA SER A 72 2.86 -7.49 -3.73
C SER A 72 1.63 -6.63 -4.01
N PHE A 73 1.48 -5.50 -3.29
CA PHE A 73 0.40 -4.54 -3.56
C PHE A 73 0.47 -3.97 -4.97
N THR A 74 1.67 -3.65 -5.42
CA THR A 74 1.97 -3.17 -6.78
C THR A 74 1.50 -4.18 -7.83
N LEU A 75 1.82 -5.46 -7.66
CA LEU A 75 1.43 -6.51 -8.60
C LEU A 75 -0.09 -6.69 -8.66
N ILE A 76 -0.77 -6.64 -7.51
CA ILE A 76 -2.25 -6.70 -7.47
C ILE A 76 -2.84 -5.53 -8.26
N ARG A 77 -2.37 -4.30 -8.02
CA ARG A 77 -2.84 -3.10 -8.74
C ARG A 77 -2.56 -3.21 -10.24
N LEU A 78 -1.37 -3.63 -10.65
CA LEU A 78 -1.01 -3.83 -12.06
C LEU A 78 -1.85 -4.91 -12.73
N HIS A 79 -2.24 -5.97 -12.02
CA HIS A 79 -3.12 -7.00 -12.54
C HIS A 79 -4.52 -6.43 -12.82
N VAL A 80 -5.08 -5.70 -11.85
CA VAL A 80 -6.40 -5.05 -11.97
C VAL A 80 -6.39 -3.96 -13.04
N GLN A 81 -5.31 -3.17 -13.18
CA GLN A 81 -5.19 -2.18 -14.25
C GLN A 81 -5.26 -2.78 -15.65
N ARG A 82 -4.69 -3.99 -15.84
CA ARG A 82 -4.76 -4.70 -17.12
C ARG A 82 -6.13 -5.35 -17.37
N ARG A 83 -6.96 -5.47 -16.33
CA ARG A 83 -8.29 -6.06 -16.38
C ARG A 83 -9.32 -5.17 -15.67
N PRO A 84 -9.72 -4.05 -16.29
CA PRO A 84 -10.70 -3.12 -15.72
C PRO A 84 -12.05 -3.76 -15.43
N ASP A 85 -12.38 -4.88 -16.09
CA ASP A 85 -13.52 -5.74 -15.84
C ASP A 85 -13.56 -6.31 -14.41
N LEU A 86 -12.40 -6.35 -13.72
CA LEU A 86 -12.32 -6.78 -12.33
C LEU A 86 -12.67 -5.66 -11.34
N LEU A 87 -12.83 -4.41 -11.77
CA LEU A 87 -13.20 -3.32 -10.88
C LEU A 87 -14.69 -3.38 -10.53
N THR A 88 -14.99 -3.04 -9.29
CA THR A 88 -16.39 -2.91 -8.84
C THR A 88 -17.09 -1.77 -9.57
N ALA A 89 -18.36 -1.96 -9.93
CA ALA A 89 -19.16 -0.94 -10.59
C ALA A 89 -19.18 0.37 -9.77
N GLY A 90 -18.89 1.50 -10.42
CA GLY A 90 -18.80 2.82 -9.78
C GLY A 90 -17.39 3.25 -9.36
N VAL A 91 -16.37 2.39 -9.51
CA VAL A 91 -14.96 2.80 -9.32
C VAL A 91 -14.45 3.50 -10.57
N ASP A 92 -14.03 4.76 -10.41
CA ASP A 92 -13.37 5.53 -11.47
C ASP A 92 -11.99 4.93 -11.79
N LEU A 93 -11.87 4.32 -12.97
CA LEU A 93 -10.65 3.70 -13.47
C LEU A 93 -9.50 4.72 -13.61
N THR A 94 -9.77 5.96 -14.00
CA THR A 94 -8.75 6.99 -14.16
C THR A 94 -8.16 7.38 -12.80
N ARG A 95 -9.00 7.49 -11.78
CA ARG A 95 -8.56 7.74 -10.39
C ARG A 95 -7.81 6.54 -9.82
N PHE A 96 -8.29 5.32 -10.08
CA PHE A 96 -7.61 4.07 -9.70
C PHE A 96 -6.21 3.96 -10.32
N VAL A 97 -6.07 4.29 -11.60
CA VAL A 97 -4.79 4.28 -12.31
C VAL A 97 -3.85 5.34 -11.75
N ARG A 98 -4.33 6.55 -11.45
CA ARG A 98 -3.51 7.62 -10.85
C ARG A 98 -2.98 7.22 -9.47
N THR A 99 -3.85 6.76 -8.58
CA THR A 99 -3.49 6.28 -7.25
C THR A 99 -2.55 5.07 -7.32
N SER A 100 -2.82 4.14 -8.24
CA SER A 100 -1.93 3.00 -8.46
C SER A 100 -0.57 3.44 -8.98
N ARG A 101 -0.50 4.37 -9.94
CA ARG A 101 0.78 4.89 -10.47
C ARG A 101 1.60 5.60 -9.40
N GLN A 102 0.94 6.36 -8.52
CA GLN A 102 1.58 6.95 -7.35
C GLN A 102 2.05 5.88 -6.36
N SER A 103 1.24 4.85 -6.09
CA SER A 103 1.63 3.72 -5.23
C SER A 103 2.78 2.89 -5.81
N LEU A 104 2.85 2.77 -7.14
CA LEU A 104 3.89 2.07 -7.88
C LEU A 104 5.23 2.82 -7.82
N PHE A 105 5.19 4.16 -7.90
CA PHE A 105 6.39 4.99 -7.85
C PHE A 105 6.86 5.26 -6.42
N PHE A 106 5.94 5.51 -5.48
CA PHE A 106 6.30 5.91 -4.11
C PHE A 106 6.38 4.75 -3.12
N GLY A 107 5.81 3.57 -3.39
CA GLY A 107 5.92 2.44 -2.47
C GLY A 107 7.23 1.68 -2.64
N PRO A 108 7.34 0.82 -3.67
CA PRO A 108 8.48 -0.06 -3.87
C PRO A 108 9.80 0.70 -4.03
N LEU A 109 9.80 1.82 -4.76
CA LEU A 109 11.00 2.61 -5.01
C LEU A 109 11.54 3.25 -3.73
N LEU A 110 10.69 3.84 -2.88
CA LEU A 110 11.13 4.43 -1.62
C LEU A 110 11.52 3.37 -0.59
N TYR A 111 10.85 2.22 -0.56
CA TYR A 111 11.30 1.11 0.28
C TYR A 111 12.63 0.52 -0.21
N ALA A 112 12.85 0.40 -1.51
CA ALA A 112 14.13 -0.05 -2.09
C ALA A 112 15.24 0.97 -1.86
N LEU A 113 14.97 2.27 -2.02
CA LEU A 113 15.91 3.35 -1.72
C LEU A 113 16.20 3.45 -0.22
N GLY A 114 15.18 3.25 0.63
CA GLY A 114 15.35 3.16 2.08
C GLY A 114 16.21 1.97 2.49
N ALA A 115 16.01 0.81 1.86
CA ALA A 115 16.86 -0.37 2.05
C ALA A 115 18.30 -0.15 1.53
N ALA A 116 18.50 0.57 0.43
CA ALA A 116 19.83 0.95 -0.02
C ALA A 116 20.49 1.99 0.92
N ALA A 117 19.70 2.90 1.49
CA ALA A 117 20.16 3.91 2.43
C ALA A 117 20.60 3.33 3.78
N THR A 118 20.21 2.10 4.13
CA THR A 118 20.70 1.42 5.35
C THR A 118 22.21 1.20 5.32
N LEU A 119 22.79 1.06 4.12
CA LEU A 119 24.23 0.92 3.92
C LEU A 119 25.00 2.20 4.27
N ILE A 120 24.32 3.34 4.29
CA ILE A 120 24.89 4.66 4.60
C ILE A 120 24.56 5.03 6.05
N SER A 121 23.29 4.91 6.45
CA SER A 121 22.84 5.25 7.81
C SER A 121 21.53 4.52 8.18
N PRO A 122 21.54 3.67 9.22
CA PRO A 122 20.35 3.00 9.71
C PRO A 122 19.22 3.95 10.14
N TRP A 123 19.57 5.12 10.69
CA TRP A 123 18.61 6.14 11.12
C TRP A 123 17.85 6.78 9.96
N LEU A 124 18.52 6.97 8.82
CA LEU A 124 17.93 7.57 7.64
C LEU A 124 16.94 6.59 6.98
N ALA A 125 17.27 5.30 7.01
CA ALA A 125 16.37 4.24 6.57
C ALA A 125 15.11 4.12 7.46
N LEU A 126 15.27 4.17 8.79
CA LEU A 126 14.14 4.18 9.73
C LEU A 126 13.19 5.36 9.50
N ALA A 127 13.73 6.56 9.27
CA ALA A 127 12.94 7.74 8.96
C ALA A 127 12.14 7.57 7.66
N VAL A 128 12.75 7.01 6.60
CA VAL A 128 12.07 6.70 5.34
C VAL A 128 10.99 5.64 5.55
N PHE A 129 11.28 4.57 6.30
CA PHE A 129 10.32 3.50 6.57
C PHE A 129 9.12 3.94 7.40
N GLY A 130 9.27 4.93 8.27
CA GLY A 130 8.15 5.56 9.00
C GLY A 130 7.37 6.56 8.14
N PHE A 131 8.06 7.33 7.29
CA PHE A 131 7.44 8.34 6.44
C PHE A 131 6.57 7.76 5.34
N VAL A 132 7.01 6.67 4.68
CA VAL A 132 6.28 6.05 3.56
C VAL A 132 4.85 5.61 3.94
N PRO A 133 4.61 4.83 5.00
CA PRO A 133 3.26 4.46 5.41
C PRO A 133 2.47 5.68 5.91
N GLY A 134 3.11 6.63 6.59
CA GLY A 134 2.46 7.88 7.02
C GLY A 134 1.95 8.72 5.85
N TYR A 135 2.79 8.94 4.84
CA TYR A 135 2.42 9.61 3.60
C TYR A 135 1.29 8.87 2.88
N PHE A 136 1.38 7.54 2.79
CA PHE A 136 0.36 6.74 2.14
C PHE A 136 -1.00 6.81 2.87
N ILE A 137 -0.99 6.76 4.21
CA ILE A 137 -2.20 6.92 5.01
C ILE A 137 -2.77 8.32 4.85
N CYS A 138 -1.95 9.37 4.87
CA CYS A 138 -2.42 10.75 4.90
C CYS A 138 -2.86 11.27 3.52
N PHE A 139 -2.11 10.97 2.46
CA PHE A 139 -2.41 11.43 1.10
C PHE A 139 -3.34 10.51 0.31
N ASN A 140 -3.35 9.20 0.57
CA ASN A 140 -4.20 8.26 -0.17
C ASN A 140 -5.54 7.95 0.52
N SER A 141 -5.86 8.64 1.62
CA SER A 141 -7.12 8.47 2.37
C SER A 141 -8.19 9.50 2.04
N GLN A 142 -8.01 10.36 1.02
CA GLN A 142 -9.09 11.23 0.58
C GLN A 142 -10.30 10.38 0.18
N PRO A 143 -11.43 10.49 0.89
CA PRO A 143 -12.65 9.77 0.54
C PRO A 143 -12.97 10.04 -0.93
N ALA A 144 -13.60 9.06 -1.60
CA ALA A 144 -14.36 9.39 -2.78
C ALA A 144 -15.35 10.49 -2.39
N GLN A 145 -15.09 11.72 -2.85
CA GLN A 145 -16.16 12.70 -2.88
C GLN A 145 -17.21 12.08 -3.80
N ALA A 146 -18.37 11.80 -3.23
CA ALA A 146 -19.54 11.43 -4.00
C ALA A 146 -19.70 12.49 -5.09
N GLY A 147 -19.65 12.09 -6.35
CA GLY A 147 -20.05 12.97 -7.43
C GLY A 147 -21.46 13.49 -7.14
N PRO A 148 -21.82 14.71 -7.61
CA PRO A 148 -23.11 15.30 -7.31
C PRO A 148 -24.22 14.30 -7.61
N HIS A 149 -25.11 14.08 -6.64
CA HIS A 149 -26.29 13.24 -6.84
C HIS A 149 -27.09 13.83 -8.02
N PRO A 150 -27.58 13.02 -8.98
CA PRO A 150 -28.35 13.52 -10.13
C PRO A 150 -29.66 14.25 -9.77
N GLY A 151 -29.98 14.42 -8.48
CA GLY A 151 -31.20 15.07 -7.99
C GLY A 151 -31.05 16.54 -7.59
N ASP A 152 -29.83 17.07 -7.43
CA ASP A 152 -29.63 18.39 -6.81
C ASP A 152 -29.80 19.57 -7.81
N GLY A 153 -29.93 19.30 -9.10
CA GLY A 153 -30.14 20.31 -10.14
C GLY A 153 -31.61 20.72 -10.37
N GLY A 154 -32.58 19.99 -9.81
CA GLY A 154 -34.01 20.21 -10.06
C GLY A 154 -34.67 21.27 -9.17
N ALA A 155 -34.10 21.56 -8.00
CA ALA A 155 -34.74 22.44 -7.01
C ALA A 155 -34.38 23.92 -7.17
N ALA A 156 -33.33 24.26 -7.93
CA ALA A 156 -32.86 25.64 -8.10
C ALA A 156 -33.57 26.41 -9.24
N ALA A 157 -34.39 25.73 -10.05
CA ALA A 157 -35.12 26.35 -11.17
C ALA A 157 -36.56 26.80 -10.82
N ALA A 158 -36.95 26.74 -9.54
CA ALA A 158 -38.33 27.02 -9.10
C ALA A 158 -38.47 28.17 -8.08
N ARG A 159 -37.54 29.15 -8.08
CA ARG A 159 -37.70 30.40 -7.33
C ARG A 159 -37.34 31.61 -8.18
#